data_AF-A0A6G2VPT7-F1
#
_entry.id   AF-A0A6G2VPT7-F1
#
_cell.length_a   1.000
_cell.length_b   1.000
_cell.length_c   1.000
_cell.angle_alpha   90.00
_cell.angle_beta   90.00
_cell.angle_gamma   90.00
#
_symmetry.space_group_name_H-M   'P 1'
#
loop_
_entity.id
_entity.type
_entity.pdbx_description
1 polymer ?
#
loop_
_entity_poly.entity_id
_entity_poly.type
_entity_poly.pdbx_seq_one_letter_code
_entity_poly.pdbx_strand_id
1 'polypeptide(L)'
;MTERTVCLDPDPRDWRSRKILVRAYRWYATVSVDRDAYVSASASRGHASELPAAYTEAVDAAREACMNRIWYDGYPGGFSYSDGPSWVTLFAPFPEVDAAVEALRLAELDRDYSGLQSLADRLALPVTDWLAPGERELVRGTDFVSSPAAFLRFLRGKAREHGVRLNGRATAGSVWVRPTLSPHERRIREANPERYPGWVDLWTGHVEAEDAPLRPWVGGRSQNLSHGAAPVQFRVVDTPSDGDCSCGMSKQDGWEGGRAHARHHVEWALGVRAPENLDWWGSLAVVTTRSPIAWRRLVSRVARMPQRENHYDFSSWSHLDEPEVTPDNVRAYLLRANARVIGYLAAHDHRRHVRWDLVEGSSDGDQDDTLRPRVDLVWVADTCRRRGVGARLVQALADDFGCDVADVSWSTPISVAGQALARRLSPEGVWVS
;
A
#
# COMPACT_ATOMS: atom_id res chain seq x y z
N MET A 1 -1.91 -21.56 -25.33
CA MET A 1 -0.65 -21.38 -26.08
C MET A 1 0.33 -22.44 -25.60
N THR A 2 0.95 -23.19 -26.49
CA THR A 2 1.93 -24.23 -26.16
C THR A 2 3.35 -23.71 -26.33
N GLU A 3 4.28 -24.14 -25.47
CA GLU A 3 5.70 -23.88 -25.67
C GLU A 3 6.17 -24.48 -27.00
N ARG A 4 7.04 -23.78 -27.71
CA ARG A 4 7.59 -24.26 -28.99
C ARG A 4 8.99 -23.72 -29.25
N THR A 5 9.75 -24.45 -30.04
CA THR A 5 11.09 -24.09 -30.51
C THR A 5 11.07 -24.00 -32.04
N VAL A 6 11.59 -22.89 -32.58
CA VAL A 6 11.76 -22.68 -34.02
C VAL A 6 13.25 -22.64 -34.33
N CYS A 7 13.76 -23.60 -35.10
CA CYS A 7 15.15 -23.59 -35.54
C CYS A 7 15.33 -22.60 -36.69
N LEU A 8 16.37 -21.76 -36.62
CA LEU A 8 16.67 -20.75 -37.63
C LEU A 8 17.66 -21.24 -38.69
N ASP A 9 18.58 -22.12 -38.30
CA ASP A 9 19.62 -22.63 -39.20
C ASP A 9 19.19 -23.95 -39.88
N PRO A 10 19.74 -24.27 -41.08
CA PRO A 10 19.29 -25.41 -41.90
C PRO A 10 19.47 -26.78 -41.25
N ASP A 11 20.50 -26.94 -40.40
CA ASP A 11 20.70 -28.17 -39.62
C ASP A 11 20.21 -27.97 -38.18
N PRO A 12 18.99 -28.46 -37.84
CA PRO A 12 18.44 -28.34 -36.50
C PRO A 12 19.15 -29.20 -35.46
N ARG A 13 20.04 -30.12 -35.87
CA ARG A 13 20.82 -31.00 -34.98
C ARG A 13 22.17 -30.40 -34.61
N ASP A 14 22.64 -29.36 -35.30
CA ASP A 14 23.84 -28.64 -34.89
C ASP A 14 23.57 -27.97 -33.53
N TRP A 15 24.43 -28.26 -32.55
CA TRP A 15 24.35 -27.64 -31.23
C TRP A 15 24.60 -26.13 -31.28
N ARG A 16 25.23 -25.64 -32.36
CA ARG A 16 25.47 -24.21 -32.63
C ARG A 16 24.31 -23.51 -33.32
N SER A 17 23.25 -24.24 -33.67
CA SER A 17 22.09 -23.66 -34.37
C SER A 17 21.39 -22.63 -33.48
N ARG A 18 21.08 -21.48 -34.06
CA ARG A 18 20.26 -20.43 -33.47
C ARG A 18 18.80 -20.89 -33.45
N LYS A 19 18.12 -20.58 -32.35
CA LYS A 19 16.75 -21.06 -32.12
C LYS A 19 15.91 -19.94 -31.53
N ILE A 20 14.62 -19.89 -31.87
CA ILE A 20 13.64 -19.07 -31.16
C ILE A 20 12.86 -19.97 -30.22
N LEU A 21 12.91 -19.66 -28.93
CA LEU A 21 12.20 -20.34 -27.86
C LEU A 21 10.98 -19.51 -27.45
N VAL A 22 9.81 -20.13 -27.47
CA VAL A 22 8.56 -19.53 -27.00
C VAL A 22 8.13 -20.22 -25.71
N ARG A 23 8.03 -19.46 -24.61
CA ARG A 23 7.50 -19.95 -23.33
C ARG A 23 6.32 -19.12 -22.88
N ALA A 24 5.23 -19.78 -22.54
CA ALA A 24 4.02 -19.11 -22.07
C ALA A 24 4.06 -18.93 -20.55
N TYR A 25 3.82 -17.69 -20.09
CA TYR A 25 3.60 -17.36 -18.69
C TYR A 25 2.11 -17.07 -18.45
N ARG A 26 1.74 -16.65 -17.24
CA ARG A 26 0.35 -16.32 -16.92
C ARG A 26 -0.19 -15.09 -17.67
N TRP A 27 0.66 -14.09 -17.94
CA TRP A 27 0.23 -12.78 -18.47
C TRP A 27 0.73 -12.48 -19.89
N TYR A 28 1.79 -13.15 -20.32
CA TYR A 28 2.48 -12.92 -21.59
C TYR A 28 3.24 -14.18 -21.98
N ALA A 29 3.89 -14.18 -23.14
CA ALA A 29 4.88 -15.19 -23.51
C ALA A 29 6.26 -14.55 -23.73
N THR A 30 7.32 -15.25 -23.36
CA THR A 30 8.67 -14.86 -23.77
C THR A 30 8.96 -15.47 -25.13
N VAL A 31 9.43 -14.64 -26.05
CA VAL A 31 9.98 -15.05 -27.34
C VAL A 31 11.46 -14.70 -27.33
N SER A 32 12.29 -15.73 -27.23
CA SER A 32 13.73 -15.56 -27.02
C SER A 32 14.54 -16.19 -28.13
N VAL A 33 15.45 -15.43 -28.74
CA VAL A 33 16.49 -15.98 -29.61
C VAL A 33 17.62 -16.50 -28.74
N ASP A 34 17.87 -17.80 -28.81
CA ASP A 34 19.03 -18.48 -28.24
C ASP A 34 20.15 -18.51 -29.31
N ARG A 35 21.26 -17.85 -28.99
CA ARG A 35 22.46 -17.76 -29.81
C ARG A 35 23.70 -18.18 -29.02
N ASP A 36 23.56 -18.75 -27.83
CA ASP A 36 24.68 -18.87 -26.89
C ASP A 36 25.83 -19.73 -27.44
N ALA A 37 25.47 -20.89 -27.99
CA ALA A 37 26.40 -21.80 -28.65
C ALA A 37 26.99 -21.20 -29.94
N TYR A 38 26.18 -20.46 -30.71
CA TYR A 38 26.59 -19.78 -31.94
C TYR A 38 27.64 -18.70 -31.66
N VAL A 39 27.39 -17.86 -30.66
CA VAL A 39 28.27 -16.76 -30.25
C VAL A 39 29.57 -17.31 -29.68
N SER A 40 29.49 -18.32 -28.82
CA SER A 40 30.68 -18.99 -28.26
C SER A 40 31.58 -19.56 -29.36
N ALA A 41 30.99 -20.23 -30.37
CA ALA A 41 31.73 -20.76 -31.50
C ALA A 41 32.32 -19.65 -32.39
N SER A 42 31.59 -18.55 -32.62
CA SER A 42 32.05 -17.42 -33.43
C SER A 42 33.20 -16.65 -32.76
N ALA A 43 33.10 -16.43 -31.44
CA ALA A 43 34.14 -15.80 -30.63
C ALA A 43 35.42 -16.65 -30.62
N SER A 44 35.30 -17.98 -30.54
CA SER A 44 36.47 -18.90 -30.63
C SER A 44 37.24 -18.79 -31.97
N ARG A 45 36.59 -18.24 -33.01
CA ARG A 45 37.17 -17.98 -34.34
C ARG A 45 37.61 -16.52 -34.52
N GLY A 46 37.67 -15.72 -33.45
CA GLY A 46 38.11 -14.33 -33.48
C GLY A 46 37.16 -13.34 -34.15
N HIS A 47 35.89 -13.72 -34.35
CA HIS A 47 34.88 -12.80 -34.91
C HIS A 47 34.26 -11.96 -33.79
N ALA A 48 33.93 -10.70 -34.09
CA ALA A 48 33.25 -9.83 -33.15
C ALA A 48 31.90 -10.45 -32.75
N SER A 49 31.66 -10.56 -31.44
CA SER A 49 30.45 -11.12 -30.87
C SER A 49 29.35 -10.09 -30.67
N GLU A 50 29.60 -8.82 -30.97
CA GLU A 50 28.64 -7.73 -30.73
C GLU A 50 27.48 -7.75 -31.71
N LEU A 51 26.29 -7.39 -31.23
CA LEU A 51 25.11 -7.21 -32.06
C LEU A 51 25.22 -5.88 -32.83
N PRO A 52 24.74 -5.82 -34.09
CA PRO A 52 24.65 -4.54 -34.80
C PRO A 52 23.79 -3.54 -34.01
N ALA A 53 24.23 -2.27 -33.93
CA ALA A 53 23.52 -1.24 -33.18
C ALA A 53 22.04 -1.11 -33.61
N ALA A 54 21.77 -1.10 -34.91
CA ALA A 54 20.41 -1.05 -35.46
C ALA A 54 19.54 -2.26 -35.06
N TYR A 55 20.14 -3.44 -34.87
CA TYR A 55 19.42 -4.61 -34.37
C TYR A 55 19.04 -4.40 -32.89
N THR A 56 20.00 -3.96 -32.08
CA THR A 56 19.79 -3.69 -30.65
C THR A 56 18.73 -2.62 -30.43
N GLU A 57 18.80 -1.51 -31.17
CA GLU A 57 17.81 -0.42 -31.12
C GLU A 57 16.39 -0.90 -31.49
N ALA A 58 16.25 -1.67 -32.58
CA ALA A 58 14.95 -2.18 -33.00
C ALA A 58 14.36 -3.18 -32.00
N VAL A 59 15.21 -4.05 -31.42
CA VAL A 59 14.81 -4.98 -30.37
C VAL A 59 14.38 -4.24 -29.11
N ASP A 60 15.15 -3.24 -28.68
CA ASP A 60 14.85 -2.49 -27.45
C ASP A 60 13.55 -1.69 -27.59
N ALA A 61 13.31 -1.07 -28.75
CA ALA A 61 12.04 -0.39 -29.03
C ALA A 61 10.85 -1.36 -28.97
N ALA A 62 10.95 -2.53 -29.64
CA ALA A 62 9.90 -3.54 -29.63
C ALA A 62 9.69 -4.16 -28.23
N ARG A 63 10.78 -4.38 -27.49
CA ARG A 63 10.77 -4.90 -26.12
C ARG A 63 10.09 -3.93 -25.17
N GLU A 64 10.43 -2.65 -25.25
CA GLU A 64 9.83 -1.62 -24.40
C GLU A 64 8.34 -1.48 -24.68
N ALA A 65 7.92 -1.42 -25.95
CA ALA A 65 6.52 -1.35 -26.34
C ALA A 65 5.71 -2.55 -25.81
N CYS A 66 6.26 -3.75 -25.95
CA CYS A 66 5.72 -4.98 -25.40
C CYS A 66 5.54 -4.93 -23.86
N MET A 67 6.61 -4.58 -23.14
CA MET A 67 6.60 -4.47 -21.68
C MET A 67 5.59 -3.43 -21.20
N ASN A 68 5.57 -2.27 -21.85
CA ASN A 68 4.65 -1.18 -21.55
C ASN A 68 3.21 -1.63 -21.72
N ARG A 69 2.90 -2.38 -22.78
CA ARG A 69 1.55 -2.92 -22.99
C ARG A 69 1.14 -3.90 -21.90
N ILE A 70 2.02 -4.82 -21.52
CA ILE A 70 1.75 -5.82 -20.48
C ILE A 70 1.51 -5.16 -19.11
N TRP A 71 2.32 -4.15 -18.75
CA TRP A 71 2.08 -3.38 -17.53
C TRP A 71 0.79 -2.57 -17.58
N TYR A 72 0.48 -1.96 -18.73
CA TYR A 72 -0.77 -1.24 -18.95
C TYR A 72 -2.00 -2.15 -18.79
N ASP A 73 -1.90 -3.40 -19.24
CA ASP A 73 -2.96 -4.42 -19.09
C ASP A 73 -3.07 -4.98 -17.65
N GLY A 74 -2.13 -4.62 -16.76
CA GLY A 74 -2.24 -4.81 -15.31
C GLY A 74 -1.27 -5.79 -14.69
N TYR A 75 -0.25 -6.27 -15.43
CA TYR A 75 0.79 -7.12 -14.88
C TYR A 75 1.55 -6.40 -13.73
N PRO A 76 1.63 -7.00 -12.52
CA PRO A 76 2.25 -6.34 -11.36
C PRO A 76 3.74 -6.69 -11.16
N GLY A 77 4.31 -7.57 -12.00
CA GLY A 77 5.68 -8.06 -11.85
C GLY A 77 6.71 -7.23 -12.62
N GLY A 78 7.97 -7.64 -12.48
CA GLY A 78 9.09 -7.12 -13.27
C GLY A 78 9.46 -8.07 -14.41
N PHE A 79 10.28 -7.55 -15.33
CA PHE A 79 10.85 -8.33 -16.42
C PHE A 79 12.35 -8.49 -16.17
N SER A 80 12.88 -9.68 -16.44
CA SER A 80 14.31 -9.96 -16.35
C SER A 80 14.77 -10.52 -17.69
N TYR A 81 15.79 -9.89 -18.27
CA TYR A 81 16.46 -10.33 -19.48
C TYR A 81 17.94 -10.00 -19.38
N SER A 82 18.73 -10.54 -20.30
CA SER A 82 20.15 -10.19 -20.42
C SER A 82 20.35 -9.38 -21.69
N ASP A 83 21.24 -8.40 -21.64
CA ASP A 83 21.61 -7.52 -22.77
C ASP A 83 22.85 -8.06 -23.50
N GLY A 84 22.99 -9.38 -23.53
CA GLY A 84 24.13 -10.06 -24.12
C GLY A 84 23.85 -10.52 -25.56
N PRO A 85 24.90 -10.71 -26.38
CA PRO A 85 24.75 -11.21 -27.75
C PRO A 85 24.25 -12.67 -27.83
N SER A 86 24.34 -13.41 -26.72
CA SER A 86 23.89 -14.80 -26.61
C SER A 86 22.37 -14.94 -26.56
N TRP A 87 21.65 -13.95 -26.03
CA TRP A 87 20.23 -14.07 -25.75
C TRP A 87 19.50 -12.77 -26.05
N VAL A 88 18.51 -12.83 -26.94
CA VAL A 88 17.62 -11.71 -27.23
C VAL A 88 16.22 -12.10 -26.80
N THR A 89 15.60 -11.36 -25.88
CA THR A 89 14.27 -11.71 -25.35
C THR A 89 13.27 -10.58 -25.59
N LEU A 90 12.10 -10.95 -26.13
CA LEU A 90 10.90 -10.12 -26.19
C LEU A 90 9.81 -10.70 -25.28
N PHE A 91 9.07 -9.83 -24.61
CA PHE A 91 7.94 -10.20 -23.75
C PHE A 91 6.63 -9.92 -24.48
N ALA A 92 6.18 -10.82 -25.35
CA ALA A 92 5.04 -10.56 -26.22
C ALA A 92 3.69 -10.77 -25.50
N PRO A 93 2.73 -9.83 -25.60
CA PRO A 93 1.32 -10.11 -25.35
C PRO A 93 0.87 -11.31 -26.20
N PHE A 94 -0.03 -12.16 -25.68
CA PHE A 94 -0.42 -13.38 -26.38
C PHE A 94 -0.87 -13.20 -27.85
N PRO A 95 -1.64 -12.14 -28.21
CA PRO A 95 -2.02 -11.90 -29.60
C PRO A 95 -0.84 -11.61 -30.55
N GLU A 96 0.29 -11.17 -30.01
CA GLU A 96 1.46 -10.70 -30.78
C GLU A 96 2.58 -11.73 -30.86
N VAL A 97 2.42 -12.92 -30.28
CA VAL A 97 3.51 -13.91 -30.19
C VAL A 97 3.98 -14.38 -31.56
N ASP A 98 3.06 -14.66 -32.49
CA ASP A 98 3.45 -15.08 -33.85
C ASP A 98 4.17 -13.95 -34.60
N ALA A 99 3.70 -12.71 -34.44
CA ALA A 99 4.36 -11.55 -35.04
C ALA A 99 5.76 -11.31 -34.45
N ALA A 100 5.94 -11.48 -33.14
CA ALA A 100 7.23 -11.36 -32.48
C ALA A 100 8.22 -12.46 -32.92
N VAL A 101 7.74 -13.70 -33.10
CA VAL A 101 8.55 -14.80 -33.64
C VAL A 101 9.03 -14.49 -35.05
N GLU A 102 8.13 -14.05 -35.94
CA GLU A 102 8.50 -13.75 -37.32
C GLU A 102 9.41 -12.53 -37.44
N ALA A 103 9.15 -11.47 -36.65
CA ALA A 103 10.00 -10.29 -36.60
C ALA A 103 11.44 -10.62 -36.16
N LEU A 104 11.62 -11.44 -35.12
CA LEU A 104 12.93 -11.88 -34.68
C LEU A 104 13.61 -12.81 -35.70
N ARG A 105 12.84 -13.67 -36.37
CA ARG A 105 13.35 -14.54 -37.44
C ARG A 105 13.93 -13.73 -38.59
N LEU A 106 13.17 -12.77 -39.13
CA LEU A 106 13.60 -11.92 -40.24
C LEU A 106 14.77 -11.01 -39.84
N ALA A 107 14.75 -10.48 -38.61
CA ALA A 107 15.87 -9.70 -38.08
C ALA A 107 17.18 -10.52 -37.97
N GLU A 108 17.09 -11.80 -37.62
CA GLU A 108 18.23 -12.70 -37.46
C GLU A 108 18.77 -13.28 -38.77
N LEU A 109 17.90 -13.55 -39.75
CA LEU A 109 18.28 -14.18 -41.01
C LEU A 109 18.59 -13.15 -42.10
N ASP A 110 17.72 -12.15 -42.24
CA ASP A 110 17.72 -11.23 -43.38
C ASP A 110 18.18 -9.82 -43.00
N ARG A 111 18.42 -9.57 -41.71
CA ARG A 111 18.69 -8.23 -41.13
C ARG A 111 17.57 -7.23 -41.44
N ASP A 112 16.36 -7.72 -41.61
CA ASP A 112 15.17 -6.89 -41.78
C ASP A 112 14.54 -6.59 -40.41
N TYR A 113 14.59 -5.31 -40.02
CA TYR A 113 14.08 -4.84 -38.73
C TYR A 113 12.66 -4.26 -38.83
N SER A 114 12.06 -4.23 -40.02
CA SER A 114 10.73 -3.64 -40.27
C SER A 114 9.63 -4.31 -39.44
N GLY A 115 9.73 -5.62 -39.21
CA GLY A 115 8.80 -6.37 -38.36
C GLY A 115 8.86 -5.97 -36.89
N LEU A 116 10.06 -5.70 -36.36
CA LEU A 116 10.25 -5.23 -34.98
C LEU A 116 9.70 -3.81 -34.81
N GLN A 117 9.99 -2.93 -35.77
CA GLN A 117 9.43 -1.58 -35.77
C GLN A 117 7.90 -1.59 -35.85
N SER A 118 7.33 -2.40 -36.75
CA SER A 118 5.87 -2.55 -36.89
C SER A 118 5.22 -3.07 -35.60
N LEU A 119 5.89 -4.00 -34.91
CA LEU A 119 5.43 -4.50 -33.61
C LEU A 119 5.45 -3.39 -32.54
N ALA A 120 6.52 -2.59 -32.50
CA ALA A 120 6.62 -1.46 -31.58
C ALA A 120 5.51 -0.42 -31.82
N ASP A 121 5.28 -0.05 -33.08
CA ASP A 121 4.29 0.96 -33.47
C ASP A 121 2.86 0.52 -33.14
N ARG A 122 2.52 -0.75 -33.38
CA ARG A 122 1.19 -1.30 -33.03
C ARG A 122 0.91 -1.32 -31.53
N LEU A 123 1.95 -1.49 -30.72
CA LEU A 123 1.86 -1.58 -29.26
C LEU A 123 2.12 -0.25 -28.56
N ALA A 124 2.43 0.80 -29.31
CA ALA A 124 2.71 2.12 -28.79
C ALA A 124 1.50 2.65 -27.98
N LEU A 125 1.81 3.19 -26.81
CA LEU A 125 0.83 3.84 -25.94
C LEU A 125 1.10 5.36 -25.95
N PRO A 126 0.07 6.21 -25.91
CA PRO A 126 0.21 7.67 -25.92
C PRO A 126 0.63 8.21 -24.54
N VAL A 127 1.76 7.69 -24.01
CA VAL A 127 2.28 8.03 -22.67
C VAL A 127 2.59 9.52 -22.57
N THR A 128 3.17 10.10 -23.63
CA THR A 128 3.48 11.53 -23.70
C THR A 128 2.22 12.38 -23.52
N ASP A 129 1.12 12.02 -24.19
CA ASP A 129 -0.15 12.74 -24.09
C ASP A 129 -0.79 12.58 -22.71
N TRP A 130 -0.73 11.38 -22.13
CA TRP A 130 -1.21 11.12 -20.77
C TRP A 130 -0.38 11.83 -19.68
N LEU A 131 0.88 12.20 -19.97
CA LEU A 131 1.78 12.91 -19.06
C LEU A 131 2.05 14.37 -19.43
N ALA A 132 1.37 14.90 -20.45
CA ALA A 132 1.37 16.31 -20.81
C ALA A 132 1.02 17.25 -19.62
N PRO A 133 1.40 18.53 -19.67
CA PRO A 133 1.11 19.52 -18.63
C PRO A 133 -0.37 19.69 -18.27
N GLY A 134 -0.62 20.16 -17.05
CA GLY A 134 -1.96 20.51 -16.55
C GLY A 134 -2.69 19.37 -15.85
N GLU A 135 -3.70 19.74 -15.06
CA GLU A 135 -4.65 18.80 -14.46
C GLU A 135 -5.73 18.42 -15.48
N ARG A 136 -6.02 17.13 -15.59
CA ARG A 136 -7.09 16.62 -16.46
C ARG A 136 -7.64 15.30 -15.96
N GLU A 137 -8.85 15.00 -16.42
CA GLU A 137 -9.49 13.71 -16.26
C GLU A 137 -9.27 12.88 -17.53
N LEU A 138 -8.69 11.69 -17.36
CA LEU A 138 -8.64 10.67 -18.41
C LEU A 138 -9.81 9.71 -18.18
N VAL A 139 -10.63 9.46 -19.20
CA VAL A 139 -11.86 8.68 -19.12
C VAL A 139 -11.65 7.28 -19.69
N ARG A 140 -12.10 6.26 -18.95
CA ARG A 140 -12.04 4.87 -19.40
C ARG A 140 -13.03 4.63 -20.53
N GLY A 141 -12.59 3.97 -21.58
CA GLY A 141 -13.33 3.75 -22.82
C GLY A 141 -13.06 4.82 -23.89
N THR A 142 -12.48 5.97 -23.50
CA THR A 142 -12.10 7.05 -24.42
C THR A 142 -10.59 7.18 -24.48
N ASP A 143 -9.95 7.46 -23.34
CA ASP A 143 -8.51 7.73 -23.27
C ASP A 143 -7.69 6.48 -22.94
N PHE A 144 -8.29 5.52 -22.24
CA PHE A 144 -7.67 4.24 -21.87
C PHE A 144 -8.73 3.17 -21.66
N VAL A 145 -8.35 1.90 -21.65
CA VAL A 145 -9.25 0.72 -21.60
C VAL A 145 -9.07 -0.10 -20.32
N SER A 146 -7.84 -0.15 -19.79
CA SER A 146 -7.50 -0.96 -18.61
C SER A 146 -8.21 -0.47 -17.34
N SER A 147 -8.10 -1.22 -16.23
CA SER A 147 -8.74 -0.78 -14.97
C SER A 147 -8.11 0.54 -14.48
N PRO A 148 -8.90 1.50 -13.96
CA PRO A 148 -8.36 2.81 -13.54
C PRO A 148 -7.21 2.71 -12.52
N ALA A 149 -7.26 1.72 -11.62
CA ALA A 149 -6.20 1.48 -10.64
C ALA A 149 -4.90 0.93 -11.27
N ALA A 150 -5.01 0.04 -12.26
CA ALA A 150 -3.85 -0.47 -12.99
C ALA A 150 -3.26 0.61 -13.89
N PHE A 151 -4.11 1.34 -14.61
CA PHE A 151 -3.71 2.47 -15.45
C PHE A 151 -2.96 3.55 -14.67
N LEU A 152 -3.50 3.98 -13.52
CA LEU A 152 -2.82 4.95 -12.67
C LEU A 152 -1.48 4.44 -12.13
N ARG A 153 -1.36 3.14 -11.84
CA ARG A 153 -0.08 2.54 -11.42
C ARG A 153 0.94 2.58 -12.55
N PHE A 154 0.53 2.18 -13.76
CA PHE A 154 1.34 2.26 -14.97
C PHE A 154 1.82 3.69 -15.22
N LEU A 155 0.90 4.67 -15.20
CA LEU A 155 1.24 6.08 -15.41
C LEU A 155 2.21 6.62 -14.36
N ARG A 156 2.12 6.18 -13.09
CA ARG A 156 3.10 6.56 -12.05
C ARG A 156 4.48 6.00 -12.32
N GLY A 157 4.56 4.77 -12.87
CA GLY A 157 5.82 4.17 -13.32
C GLY A 157 6.43 5.00 -14.46
N LYS A 158 5.65 5.27 -15.51
CA LYS A 158 6.08 6.09 -16.64
C LYS A 158 6.45 7.50 -16.27
N ALA A 159 5.67 8.16 -15.40
CA ALA A 159 6.02 9.48 -14.91
C ALA A 159 7.39 9.47 -14.23
N ARG A 160 7.70 8.46 -13.41
CA ARG A 160 9.02 8.33 -12.78
C ARG A 160 10.15 8.13 -13.79
N GLU A 161 9.95 7.30 -14.82
CA GLU A 161 10.93 7.11 -15.90
C GLU A 161 11.17 8.40 -16.68
N HIS A 162 10.11 9.16 -16.95
CA HIS A 162 10.17 10.49 -17.55
C HIS A 162 10.56 11.60 -16.55
N GLY A 163 10.92 11.26 -15.29
CA GLY A 163 11.27 12.17 -14.19
C GLY A 163 10.22 13.25 -13.85
N VAL A 164 8.95 12.91 -14.06
CA VAL A 164 7.79 13.73 -13.70
C VAL A 164 7.16 13.13 -12.45
N ARG A 165 6.75 13.98 -11.51
CA ARG A 165 5.94 13.56 -10.37
C ARG A 165 4.47 13.54 -10.78
N LEU A 166 3.81 12.39 -10.68
CA LEU A 166 2.39 12.26 -11.02
C LEU A 166 1.49 12.21 -9.79
N ASN A 167 0.71 13.28 -9.58
CA ASN A 167 -0.37 13.30 -8.59
C ASN A 167 -1.68 12.85 -9.25
N GLY A 168 -1.91 11.54 -9.26
CA GLY A 168 -3.12 10.97 -9.85
C GLY A 168 -4.07 10.29 -8.87
N ARG A 169 -5.37 10.27 -9.20
CA ARG A 169 -6.46 9.63 -8.47
C ARG A 169 -7.34 8.83 -9.44
N ALA A 170 -7.57 7.56 -9.12
CA ALA A 170 -8.49 6.72 -9.86
C ALA A 170 -9.91 6.82 -9.27
N THR A 171 -10.91 6.90 -10.14
CA THR A 171 -12.33 6.76 -9.82
C THR A 171 -12.86 5.47 -10.47
N ALA A 172 -14.18 5.21 -10.38
CA ALA A 172 -14.78 4.02 -10.99
C ALA A 172 -14.68 4.00 -12.53
N GLY A 173 -14.61 5.17 -13.18
CA GLY A 173 -14.62 5.31 -14.64
C GLY A 173 -13.52 6.20 -15.22
N SER A 174 -12.68 6.82 -14.39
CA SER A 174 -11.69 7.79 -14.85
C SER A 174 -10.44 7.80 -13.97
N VAL A 175 -9.39 8.47 -14.45
CA VAL A 175 -8.19 8.78 -13.69
C VAL A 175 -7.91 10.27 -13.83
N TRP A 176 -7.98 10.99 -12.72
CA TRP A 176 -7.49 12.36 -12.63
C TRP A 176 -5.99 12.34 -12.54
N VAL A 177 -5.31 13.11 -13.38
CA VAL A 177 -3.86 13.23 -13.42
C VAL A 177 -3.46 14.69 -13.31
N ARG A 178 -2.45 14.94 -12.48
CA ARG A 178 -1.69 16.19 -12.46
C ARG A 178 -0.22 15.84 -12.44
N PRO A 179 0.41 15.62 -13.59
CA PRO A 179 1.85 15.50 -13.66
C PRO A 179 2.46 16.84 -13.23
N THR A 180 3.68 16.83 -12.70
CA THR A 180 4.38 18.03 -12.23
C THR A 180 5.87 17.78 -12.37
N LEU A 181 6.60 18.74 -12.94
CA LEU A 181 8.05 18.71 -12.95
C LEU A 181 8.58 19.38 -11.68
N SER A 182 9.46 18.70 -10.93
CA SER A 182 10.05 19.32 -9.74
C SER A 182 11.10 20.38 -10.14
N PRO A 183 11.28 21.46 -9.35
CA PRO A 183 12.31 22.46 -9.64
C PRO A 183 13.73 21.89 -9.70
N HIS A 184 13.99 20.79 -8.97
CA HIS A 184 15.28 20.12 -8.98
C HIS A 184 15.51 19.34 -10.28
N GLU A 185 14.52 18.54 -10.70
CA GLU A 185 14.55 17.82 -11.98
C GLU A 185 14.69 18.77 -13.17
N ARG A 186 13.98 19.91 -13.13
CA ARG A 186 14.10 20.96 -14.13
C ARG A 186 15.53 21.46 -14.28
N ARG A 187 16.19 21.84 -13.15
CA ARG A 187 17.59 22.31 -13.17
C ARG A 187 18.55 21.26 -13.71
N ILE A 188 18.35 19.97 -13.38
CA ILE A 188 19.20 18.89 -13.88
C ILE A 188 19.13 18.80 -15.40
N ARG A 189 17.92 18.89 -15.96
CA ARG A 189 17.71 18.77 -17.41
C ARG A 189 18.22 19.99 -18.17
N GLU A 190 17.95 21.19 -17.66
CA GLU A 190 18.51 22.44 -18.19
C GLU A 190 20.05 22.42 -18.20
N ALA A 191 20.66 21.83 -17.17
CA ALA A 191 22.12 21.70 -17.06
C ALA A 191 22.73 20.57 -17.91
N ASN A 192 21.94 19.62 -18.42
CA ASN A 192 22.43 18.45 -19.16
C ASN A 192 21.61 18.18 -20.44
N PRO A 193 21.54 19.12 -21.39
CA PRO A 193 20.69 18.98 -22.59
C PRO A 193 21.05 17.77 -23.45
N GLU A 194 22.33 17.38 -23.51
CA GLU A 194 22.80 16.19 -24.25
C GLU A 194 22.28 14.87 -23.69
N ARG A 195 21.99 14.83 -22.38
CA ARG A 195 21.42 13.65 -21.70
C ARG A 195 19.89 13.58 -21.81
N TYR A 196 19.26 14.69 -22.20
CA TYR A 196 17.82 14.82 -22.37
C TYR A 196 17.48 15.49 -23.72
N PRO A 197 17.94 14.93 -24.85
CA PRO A 197 17.74 15.52 -26.16
C PRO A 197 16.24 15.62 -26.48
N GLY A 198 15.81 16.78 -26.99
CA GLY A 198 14.40 17.03 -27.30
C GLY A 198 13.51 17.34 -26.08
N TRP A 199 14.07 17.50 -24.88
CA TRP A 199 13.33 18.04 -23.74
C TRP A 199 13.08 19.54 -23.95
N VAL A 200 12.09 19.86 -24.77
CA VAL A 200 11.41 21.15 -24.73
C VAL A 200 10.62 21.13 -23.44
N ASP A 201 10.92 22.04 -22.53
CA ASP A 201 10.20 22.17 -21.27
C ASP A 201 8.75 22.60 -21.56
N LEU A 202 7.87 21.62 -21.79
CA LEU A 202 6.42 21.77 -21.95
C LEU A 202 5.77 22.41 -20.70
N TRP A 203 6.49 22.46 -19.57
CA TRP A 203 6.02 22.94 -18.26
C TRP A 203 6.42 24.40 -18.00
N THR A 204 7.47 24.91 -18.63
CA THR A 204 7.96 26.27 -18.47
C THR A 204 7.12 27.21 -19.31
N GLY A 205 6.49 28.17 -18.63
CA GLY A 205 5.51 29.08 -19.24
C GLY A 205 4.09 28.51 -19.34
N HIS A 206 3.84 27.26 -18.91
CA HIS A 206 2.47 26.78 -18.78
C HIS A 206 1.76 27.57 -17.67
N VAL A 207 0.76 28.34 -18.07
CA VAL A 207 -0.20 28.99 -17.17
C VAL A 207 -1.44 28.12 -17.15
N GLU A 208 -1.84 27.65 -15.96
CA GLU A 208 -3.10 26.93 -15.79
C GLU A 208 -4.24 27.84 -16.28
N ALA A 209 -5.01 27.38 -17.27
CA ALA A 209 -6.18 28.11 -17.75
C ALA A 209 -7.19 28.29 -16.61
N GLU A 210 -7.81 29.47 -16.49
CA GLU A 210 -8.78 29.76 -15.42
C GLU A 210 -9.97 28.78 -15.41
N ASP A 211 -10.29 28.20 -16.57
CA ASP A 211 -11.37 27.23 -16.77
C ASP A 211 -10.93 25.76 -16.65
N ALA A 212 -9.70 25.49 -16.18
CA ALA A 212 -9.21 24.13 -16.06
C ALA A 212 -10.09 23.31 -15.10
N PRO A 213 -10.52 22.10 -15.49
CA PRO A 213 -11.38 21.29 -14.65
C PRO A 213 -10.68 20.97 -13.33
N LEU A 214 -11.25 21.48 -12.23
CA LEU A 214 -10.71 21.27 -10.89
C LEU A 214 -11.20 19.93 -10.35
N ARG A 215 -10.26 19.12 -9.88
CA ARG A 215 -10.58 17.88 -9.17
C ARG A 215 -11.45 18.20 -7.95
N PRO A 216 -12.56 17.46 -7.73
CA PRO A 216 -13.36 17.58 -6.52
C PRO A 216 -12.51 17.37 -5.25
N TRP A 217 -12.55 18.35 -4.34
CA TRP A 217 -11.73 18.39 -3.12
C TRP A 217 -12.09 17.25 -2.16
N VAL A 218 -11.10 16.46 -1.76
CA VAL A 218 -11.23 15.39 -0.75
C VAL A 218 -9.92 15.28 0.05
N GLY A 219 -9.78 16.14 1.07
CA GLY A 219 -8.83 16.08 2.20
C GLY A 219 -7.38 15.53 2.06
N GLY A 220 -6.38 16.39 2.36
CA GLY A 220 -5.00 16.04 2.80
C GLY A 220 -3.88 16.65 1.93
N ARG A 221 -2.69 17.09 2.40
CA ARG A 221 -1.91 16.92 3.65
C ARG A 221 -0.90 18.08 3.86
N SER A 222 -0.60 18.31 5.13
CA SER A 222 0.44 19.12 5.78
C SER A 222 1.91 18.81 5.39
N GLN A 223 2.43 19.41 4.31
CA GLN A 223 3.84 19.26 3.89
C GLN A 223 4.83 20.30 4.47
N ASN A 224 4.39 21.26 5.28
CA ASN A 224 5.25 22.37 5.72
C ASN A 224 6.11 22.13 6.98
N LEU A 225 6.20 20.91 7.53
CA LEU A 225 6.88 20.67 8.82
C LEU A 225 8.31 20.10 8.71
N SER A 226 8.89 19.99 7.51
CA SER A 226 10.19 19.31 7.30
C SER A 226 11.35 20.23 6.92
N HIS A 227 11.13 21.54 6.83
CA HIS A 227 12.20 22.48 6.51
C HIS A 227 13.13 22.66 7.72
N GLY A 228 14.38 22.17 7.62
CA GLY A 228 15.42 22.33 8.66
C GLY A 228 15.67 21.13 9.58
N ALA A 229 15.05 19.97 9.35
CA ALA A 229 15.33 18.77 10.14
C ALA A 229 16.67 18.12 9.74
N ALA A 230 17.49 17.74 10.72
CA ALA A 230 18.76 17.05 10.48
C ALA A 230 18.53 15.64 9.89
N PRO A 231 19.39 15.15 8.96
CA PRO A 231 19.26 13.81 8.39
C PRO A 231 19.47 12.72 9.43
N VAL A 232 18.66 11.67 9.38
CA VAL A 232 18.78 10.51 10.28
C VAL A 232 19.92 9.60 9.81
N GLN A 233 20.80 9.21 10.73
CA GLN A 233 21.82 8.18 10.49
C GLN A 233 21.25 6.79 10.78
N PHE A 234 21.48 5.83 9.88
CA PHE A 234 21.07 4.44 10.05
C PHE A 234 22.26 3.56 10.39
N ARG A 235 22.11 2.72 11.41
CA ARG A 235 23.04 1.65 11.76
C ARG A 235 22.30 0.32 11.67
N VAL A 236 22.92 -0.69 11.06
CA VAL A 236 22.38 -2.04 10.98
C VAL A 236 22.74 -2.77 12.27
N VAL A 237 21.72 -3.27 12.97
CA VAL A 237 21.85 -4.16 14.13
C VAL A 237 20.98 -5.36 13.83
N ASP A 238 21.58 -6.55 13.77
CA ASP A 238 20.84 -7.80 13.62
C ASP A 238 20.13 -8.14 14.95
N THR A 239 18.80 -8.13 14.94
CA THR A 239 17.98 -8.58 16.08
C THR A 239 17.48 -10.01 15.85
N PRO A 240 17.61 -10.93 16.84
CA PRO A 240 17.11 -12.30 16.74
C PRO A 240 15.60 -12.31 16.52
N SER A 241 15.12 -13.14 15.58
CA SER A 241 13.69 -13.31 15.33
C SER A 241 13.13 -14.47 16.15
N ASP A 242 12.63 -14.16 17.34
CA ASP A 242 11.62 -15.03 17.95
C ASP A 242 10.28 -14.80 17.25
N GLY A 243 9.52 -15.88 17.10
CA GLY A 243 8.36 -16.00 16.19
C GLY A 243 7.13 -15.17 16.57
N ASP A 244 7.12 -14.50 17.72
CA ASP A 244 5.95 -13.80 18.25
C ASP A 244 6.09 -12.28 18.17
N CYS A 245 5.21 -11.64 17.39
CA CYS A 245 5.07 -10.20 17.37
C CYS A 245 4.34 -9.72 18.63
N SER A 246 4.85 -8.68 19.29
CA SER A 246 4.16 -7.97 20.39
C SER A 246 2.78 -7.40 20.01
N CYS A 247 2.49 -7.32 18.71
CA CYS A 247 1.18 -6.96 18.17
C CYS A 247 0.13 -8.08 18.25
N GLY A 248 0.51 -9.29 18.70
CA GLY A 248 -0.37 -10.44 18.90
C GLY A 248 -0.77 -11.20 17.63
N MET A 249 -0.09 -10.94 16.50
CA MET A 249 -0.25 -11.73 15.28
C MET A 249 1.00 -12.56 15.01
N SER A 250 0.84 -13.86 14.75
CA SER A 250 1.95 -14.69 14.31
C SER A 250 2.33 -14.34 12.86
N LYS A 251 3.61 -14.53 12.50
CA LYS A 251 4.06 -14.37 11.10
C LYS A 251 3.41 -15.41 10.17
N GLN A 252 2.83 -16.48 10.71
CA GLN A 252 2.29 -17.64 9.98
C GLN A 252 0.75 -17.60 9.79
N ASP A 253 0.02 -16.68 10.44
CA ASP A 253 -1.46 -16.63 10.43
C ASP A 253 -2.10 -16.10 9.12
N GLY A 254 -1.52 -16.40 7.95
CA GLY A 254 -2.18 -16.12 6.68
C GLY A 254 -1.44 -16.60 5.45
N TRP A 255 -2.20 -17.08 4.47
CA TRP A 255 -1.73 -17.43 3.11
C TRP A 255 -1.01 -16.27 2.36
N GLU A 256 -1.06 -15.04 2.88
CA GLU A 256 -0.34 -13.84 2.41
C GLU A 256 0.78 -13.36 3.38
N GLY A 257 1.34 -14.28 4.17
CA GLY A 257 2.30 -14.06 5.27
C GLY A 257 3.27 -12.90 5.08
N GLY A 258 3.14 -11.87 5.92
CA GLY A 258 3.97 -10.67 5.94
C GLY A 258 3.19 -9.36 5.74
N ARG A 259 2.40 -9.23 4.67
CA ARG A 259 1.68 -7.96 4.36
C ARG A 259 0.52 -7.67 5.30
N ALA A 260 -0.28 -8.69 5.63
CA ALA A 260 -1.38 -8.56 6.58
C ALA A 260 -0.85 -8.23 7.99
N HIS A 261 0.23 -8.90 8.40
CA HIS A 261 0.93 -8.66 9.65
C HIS A 261 1.51 -7.23 9.71
N ALA A 262 2.19 -6.75 8.65
CA ALA A 262 2.71 -5.38 8.61
C ALA A 262 1.60 -4.32 8.72
N ARG A 263 0.44 -4.54 8.08
CA ARG A 263 -0.71 -3.63 8.22
C ARG A 263 -1.26 -3.63 9.64
N HIS A 264 -1.43 -4.81 10.24
CA HIS A 264 -1.88 -4.94 11.64
C HIS A 264 -0.89 -4.26 12.59
N HIS A 265 0.41 -4.45 12.40
CA HIS A 265 1.45 -3.81 13.19
C HIS A 265 1.38 -2.28 13.11
N VAL A 266 1.13 -1.72 11.92
CA VAL A 266 0.94 -0.26 11.76
C VAL A 266 -0.31 0.23 12.49
N GLU A 267 -1.41 -0.52 12.46
CA GLU A 267 -2.66 -0.17 13.16
C GLU A 267 -2.52 -0.29 14.67
N TRP A 268 -1.84 -1.33 15.15
CA TRP A 268 -1.52 -1.53 16.56
C TRP A 268 -0.58 -0.42 17.09
N ALA A 269 0.47 -0.09 16.34
CA ALA A 269 1.47 0.88 16.78
C ALA A 269 0.97 2.33 16.72
N LEU A 270 0.26 2.71 15.65
CA LEU A 270 -0.10 4.11 15.36
C LEU A 270 -1.59 4.42 15.55
N GLY A 271 -2.42 3.40 15.76
CA GLY A 271 -3.87 3.53 15.82
C GLY A 271 -4.56 3.21 14.49
N VAL A 272 -5.84 2.86 14.59
CA VAL A 272 -6.69 2.44 13.47
C VAL A 272 -7.13 3.66 12.66
N ARG A 273 -6.95 3.65 11.34
CA ARG A 273 -7.40 4.77 10.50
C ARG A 273 -8.92 4.88 10.53
N ALA A 274 -9.43 6.06 10.91
CA ALA A 274 -10.86 6.34 10.84
C ALA A 274 -11.29 6.42 9.35
N PRO A 275 -12.41 5.79 8.96
CA PRO A 275 -13.01 5.95 7.64
C PRO A 275 -13.22 7.44 7.30
N GLU A 276 -12.94 7.82 6.05
CA GLU A 276 -13.03 9.22 5.60
C GLU A 276 -14.48 9.71 5.48
N ASN A 277 -15.43 8.78 5.36
CA ASN A 277 -16.87 9.04 5.28
C ASN A 277 -17.55 9.16 6.64
N LEU A 278 -16.80 9.16 7.74
CA LEU A 278 -17.34 9.45 9.07
C LEU A 278 -17.06 10.91 9.42
N ASP A 279 -18.11 11.66 9.76
CA ASP A 279 -18.00 13.03 10.21
C ASP A 279 -17.65 13.08 11.70
N TRP A 280 -16.47 13.61 12.02
CA TRP A 280 -16.00 13.79 13.40
C TRP A 280 -16.09 15.27 13.77
N TRP A 281 -16.87 15.55 14.80
CA TRP A 281 -17.11 16.92 15.27
C TRP A 281 -16.19 17.29 16.44
N GLY A 282 -15.36 16.35 16.90
CA GLY A 282 -14.39 16.52 17.97
C GLY A 282 -13.29 15.45 17.95
N SER A 283 -12.39 15.49 18.93
CA SER A 283 -11.32 14.50 19.09
C SER A 283 -11.78 13.21 19.76
N LEU A 284 -12.94 13.21 20.42
CA LEU A 284 -13.53 12.07 21.10
C LEU A 284 -14.91 11.79 20.50
N ALA A 285 -15.20 10.52 20.23
CA ALA A 285 -16.53 10.08 19.82
C ALA A 285 -17.05 9.03 20.81
N VAL A 286 -18.32 9.17 21.21
CA VAL A 286 -19.05 8.17 22.00
C VAL A 286 -19.97 7.42 21.05
N VAL A 287 -19.82 6.10 21.00
CA VAL A 287 -20.55 5.21 20.11
C VAL A 287 -21.37 4.26 20.96
N THR A 288 -22.69 4.34 20.83
CA THR A 288 -23.65 3.45 21.49
C THR A 288 -24.06 2.30 20.58
N THR A 289 -24.72 1.29 21.13
CA THR A 289 -25.34 0.20 20.36
C THR A 289 -26.38 0.68 19.34
N ARG A 290 -26.91 1.90 19.53
CA ARG A 290 -27.88 2.55 18.63
C ARG A 290 -27.24 3.43 17.55
N SER A 291 -25.92 3.59 17.58
CA SER A 291 -25.21 4.47 16.65
C SER A 291 -25.23 3.91 15.21
N PRO A 292 -25.02 4.77 14.19
CA PRO A 292 -24.98 4.34 12.80
C PRO A 292 -23.99 3.20 12.56
N ILE A 293 -24.32 2.30 11.63
CA ILE A 293 -23.54 1.07 11.38
C ILE A 293 -22.06 1.34 11.07
N ALA A 294 -21.73 2.47 10.43
CA ALA A 294 -20.36 2.84 10.13
C ALA A 294 -19.52 3.08 11.41
N TRP A 295 -20.12 3.66 12.45
CA TRP A 295 -19.47 3.84 13.75
C TRP A 295 -19.32 2.51 14.49
N ARG A 296 -20.36 1.68 14.52
CA ARG A 296 -20.30 0.35 15.18
C ARG A 296 -19.29 -0.58 14.51
N ARG A 297 -19.16 -0.52 13.18
CA ARG A 297 -18.10 -1.22 12.42
C ARG A 297 -16.69 -0.71 12.75
N LEU A 298 -16.54 0.60 12.95
CA LEU A 298 -15.26 1.17 13.40
C LEU A 298 -14.89 0.67 14.80
N VAL A 299 -15.84 0.70 15.76
CA VAL A 299 -15.61 0.17 17.11
C VAL A 299 -15.19 -1.29 17.06
N SER A 300 -15.93 -2.14 16.34
CA SER A 300 -15.57 -3.56 16.21
C SER A 300 -14.18 -3.77 15.62
N ARG A 301 -13.77 -2.97 14.63
CA ARG A 301 -12.41 -3.04 14.08
C ARG A 301 -11.35 -2.66 15.12
N VAL A 302 -11.61 -1.64 15.94
CA VAL A 302 -10.68 -1.21 16.98
C VAL A 302 -10.62 -2.21 18.13
N ALA A 303 -11.76 -2.81 18.52
CA ALA A 303 -11.86 -3.83 19.56
C ALA A 303 -11.05 -5.10 19.24
N ARG A 304 -10.81 -5.39 17.95
CA ARG A 304 -9.91 -6.47 17.53
C ARG A 304 -8.43 -6.22 17.85
N MET A 305 -8.02 -4.97 18.07
CA MET A 305 -6.62 -4.67 18.41
C MET A 305 -6.22 -5.26 19.77
N PRO A 306 -6.88 -4.91 20.90
CA PRO A 306 -6.58 -5.51 22.19
C PRO A 306 -6.89 -7.00 22.25
N GLN A 307 -7.92 -7.46 21.52
CA GLN A 307 -8.24 -8.89 21.41
C GLN A 307 -7.05 -9.69 20.86
N ARG A 308 -6.46 -9.24 19.76
CA ARG A 308 -5.30 -9.90 19.15
C ARG A 308 -4.05 -9.75 20.01
N GLU A 309 -3.78 -8.53 20.47
CA GLU A 309 -2.60 -8.23 21.30
C GLU A 309 -2.52 -9.10 22.57
N ASN A 310 -3.66 -9.37 23.21
CA ASN A 310 -3.71 -10.11 24.48
C ASN A 310 -4.31 -11.52 24.32
N HIS A 311 -4.57 -11.97 23.09
CA HIS A 311 -5.12 -13.28 22.79
C HIS A 311 -6.44 -13.60 23.53
N TYR A 312 -7.36 -12.63 23.60
CA TYR A 312 -8.68 -12.87 24.17
C TYR A 312 -9.58 -13.66 23.20
N ASP A 313 -10.32 -14.62 23.73
CA ASP A 313 -11.23 -15.47 22.94
C ASP A 313 -12.44 -14.70 22.40
N PHE A 314 -12.77 -13.54 22.99
CA PHE A 314 -13.91 -12.71 22.62
C PHE A 314 -13.55 -11.23 22.47
N SER A 315 -14.32 -10.51 21.66
CA SER A 315 -14.20 -9.06 21.45
C SER A 315 -14.96 -8.32 22.55
N SER A 316 -14.40 -7.21 23.05
CA SER A 316 -15.10 -6.31 23.98
C SER A 316 -16.24 -5.50 23.33
N TRP A 317 -16.47 -5.70 22.03
CA TRP A 317 -17.63 -5.17 21.32
C TRP A 317 -18.21 -6.21 20.36
N SER A 318 -19.47 -6.58 20.56
CA SER A 318 -20.23 -7.53 19.73
C SER A 318 -21.45 -6.90 19.03
N HIS A 319 -21.80 -5.65 19.35
CA HIS A 319 -23.01 -4.97 18.85
C HIS A 319 -22.85 -4.43 17.42
N LEU A 320 -22.81 -5.32 16.43
CA LEU A 320 -22.63 -5.00 15.00
C LEU A 320 -23.92 -5.01 14.18
N ASP A 321 -24.98 -5.66 14.68
CA ASP A 321 -26.17 -5.98 13.90
C ASP A 321 -27.18 -4.82 13.88
N GLU A 322 -28.46 -5.04 14.15
CA GLU A 322 -29.43 -3.95 14.19
C GLU A 322 -29.20 -3.04 15.42
N PRO A 323 -29.53 -1.74 15.35
CA PRO A 323 -29.51 -0.85 16.51
C PRO A 323 -30.40 -1.40 17.64
N GLU A 324 -29.84 -1.62 18.82
CA GLU A 324 -30.58 -2.18 19.97
C GLU A 324 -30.47 -1.30 21.21
N VAL A 325 -31.47 -1.37 22.08
CA VAL A 325 -31.46 -0.70 23.39
C VAL A 325 -30.91 -1.67 24.42
N THR A 326 -29.79 -1.31 25.05
CA THR A 326 -29.18 -2.09 26.13
C THR A 326 -29.58 -1.51 27.50
N PRO A 327 -30.07 -2.33 28.45
CA PRO A 327 -30.52 -1.85 29.77
C PRO A 327 -29.39 -1.30 30.66
N ASP A 328 -28.16 -1.67 30.35
CA ASP A 328 -26.90 -1.34 31.01
C ASP A 328 -26.08 -0.28 30.25
N ASN A 329 -26.68 0.42 29.29
CA ASN A 329 -26.08 1.58 28.64
C ASN A 329 -24.67 1.30 28.04
N VAL A 330 -24.56 0.22 27.26
CA VAL A 330 -23.30 -0.19 26.62
C VAL A 330 -22.84 0.86 25.60
N ARG A 331 -21.59 1.31 25.74
CA ARG A 331 -21.00 2.36 24.92
C ARG A 331 -19.49 2.24 24.78
N ALA A 332 -18.97 2.81 23.70
CA ALA A 332 -17.56 2.83 23.36
C ALA A 332 -17.07 4.25 23.12
N TYR A 333 -15.90 4.59 23.68
CA TYR A 333 -15.23 5.87 23.49
C TYR A 333 -14.05 5.68 22.54
N LEU A 334 -14.01 6.49 21.48
CA LEU A 334 -12.94 6.50 20.49
C LEU A 334 -12.21 7.84 20.52
N LEU A 335 -10.95 7.84 20.93
CA LEU A 335 -10.11 9.04 20.88
C LEU A 335 -9.31 9.06 19.58
N ARG A 336 -9.43 10.15 18.83
CA ARG A 336 -8.78 10.35 17.54
C ARG A 336 -7.69 11.42 17.59
N ALA A 337 -6.58 11.13 16.91
CA ALA A 337 -5.54 12.08 16.56
C ALA A 337 -4.99 11.76 15.17
N ASN A 338 -4.66 12.78 14.36
CA ASN A 338 -4.04 12.60 13.03
C ASN A 338 -4.77 11.58 12.13
N ALA A 339 -6.10 11.66 12.09
CA ALA A 339 -6.98 10.74 11.34
C ALA A 339 -6.99 9.28 11.81
N ARG A 340 -6.42 8.97 12.98
CA ARG A 340 -6.39 7.62 13.57
C ARG A 340 -7.07 7.60 14.92
N VAL A 341 -7.80 6.53 15.21
CA VAL A 341 -8.25 6.18 16.55
C VAL A 341 -7.04 5.64 17.31
N ILE A 342 -6.55 6.43 18.26
CA ILE A 342 -5.35 6.16 19.06
C ILE A 342 -5.68 5.59 20.45
N GLY A 343 -6.95 5.68 20.84
CA GLY A 343 -7.44 5.18 22.12
C GLY A 343 -8.87 4.68 21.99
N TYR A 344 -9.17 3.62 22.73
CA TYR A 344 -10.45 2.94 22.76
C TYR A 344 -10.80 2.54 24.17
N LEU A 345 -12.04 2.76 24.58
CA LEU A 345 -12.59 2.27 25.83
C LEU A 345 -13.99 1.71 25.59
N ALA A 346 -14.27 0.50 26.06
CA ALA A 346 -15.61 -0.06 26.14
C ALA A 346 -16.10 -0.03 27.59
N ALA A 347 -17.38 0.30 27.78
CA ALA A 347 -18.00 0.36 29.09
C ALA A 347 -19.48 0.03 29.04
N HIS A 348 -19.99 -0.43 30.18
CA HIS A 348 -21.40 -0.50 30.52
C HIS A 348 -21.61 -0.09 31.98
N ASP A 349 -22.83 0.23 32.36
CA ASP A 349 -23.16 0.60 33.72
C ASP A 349 -23.53 -0.65 34.53
N HIS A 350 -22.93 -0.82 35.70
CA HIS A 350 -23.12 -2.00 36.55
C HIS A 350 -23.41 -1.60 38.00
N ARG A 351 -24.05 -2.49 38.77
CA ARG A 351 -24.44 -2.20 40.16
C ARG A 351 -23.60 -2.92 41.19
N ARG A 352 -23.04 -4.09 40.91
CA ARG A 352 -22.35 -4.90 41.94
C ARG A 352 -20.85 -4.67 41.87
N HIS A 353 -20.29 -4.01 42.87
CA HIS A 353 -18.86 -3.72 42.92
C HIS A 353 -18.29 -4.07 44.27
N VAL A 354 -16.99 -4.36 44.28
CA VAL A 354 -16.20 -4.49 45.50
C VAL A 354 -15.04 -3.51 45.43
N ARG A 355 -14.70 -2.87 46.54
CA ARG A 355 -13.50 -2.03 46.60
C ARG A 355 -12.27 -2.94 46.66
N TRP A 356 -11.38 -2.79 45.70
CA TRP A 356 -10.07 -3.45 45.68
C TRP A 356 -8.97 -2.48 46.08
N ASP A 357 -8.31 -2.77 47.19
CA ASP A 357 -7.10 -2.07 47.58
C ASP A 357 -5.91 -2.60 46.75
N LEU A 358 -5.42 -1.74 45.84
CA LEU A 358 -4.30 -2.07 44.94
C LEU A 358 -2.94 -2.03 45.65
N VAL A 359 -2.86 -1.57 46.89
CA VAL A 359 -1.66 -1.51 47.74
C VAL A 359 -1.54 -2.78 48.58
N GLU A 360 -2.61 -3.18 49.26
CA GLU A 360 -2.63 -4.38 50.12
C GLU A 360 -2.92 -5.68 49.33
N GLY A 361 -3.51 -5.56 48.14
CA GLY A 361 -3.79 -6.69 47.25
C GLY A 361 -4.99 -7.54 47.66
N SER A 362 -5.69 -7.21 48.76
CA SER A 362 -6.89 -7.89 49.22
C SER A 362 -8.14 -7.42 48.45
N SER A 363 -8.89 -8.37 47.88
CA SER A 363 -10.16 -8.11 47.17
C SER A 363 -11.39 -8.17 48.09
N ASP A 364 -11.20 -8.22 49.40
CA ASP A 364 -12.26 -8.50 50.39
C ASP A 364 -12.89 -7.20 50.94
N GLY A 365 -13.17 -6.24 50.07
CA GLY A 365 -13.88 -5.02 50.44
C GLY A 365 -15.39 -5.25 50.59
N ASP A 366 -16.09 -4.29 51.22
CA ASP A 366 -17.55 -4.33 51.29
C ASP A 366 -18.17 -4.24 49.89
N GLN A 367 -19.22 -5.04 49.67
CA GLN A 367 -20.00 -5.01 48.43
C GLN A 367 -20.81 -3.71 48.38
N ASP A 368 -20.68 -2.97 47.28
CA ASP A 368 -21.39 -1.74 46.97
C ASP A 368 -22.34 -1.98 45.79
N ASP A 369 -23.63 -1.68 45.99
CA ASP A 369 -24.68 -1.84 44.97
C ASP A 369 -24.94 -0.54 44.16
N THR A 370 -24.08 0.47 44.32
CA THR A 370 -24.19 1.76 43.62
C THR A 370 -24.01 1.56 42.11
N LEU A 371 -24.89 2.18 41.31
CA LEU A 371 -24.74 2.17 39.86
C LEU A 371 -23.51 3.00 39.46
N ARG A 372 -22.54 2.36 38.80
CA ARG A 372 -21.28 2.98 38.37
C ARG A 372 -20.99 2.63 36.91
N PRO A 373 -20.31 3.51 36.16
CA PRO A 373 -19.77 3.14 34.87
C PRO A 373 -18.61 2.16 35.08
N ARG A 374 -18.66 1.02 34.41
CA ARG A 374 -17.64 -0.03 34.45
C ARG A 374 -16.81 -0.02 33.17
N VAL A 375 -15.50 0.05 33.29
CA VAL A 375 -14.56 -0.16 32.18
C VAL A 375 -14.46 -1.65 31.90
N ASP A 376 -14.96 -2.07 30.74
CA ASP A 376 -14.82 -3.46 30.26
C ASP A 376 -13.46 -3.71 29.65
N LEU A 377 -12.98 -2.72 28.89
CA LEU A 377 -11.69 -2.76 28.23
C LEU A 377 -11.21 -1.35 27.92
N VAL A 378 -9.92 -1.08 28.16
CA VAL A 378 -9.25 0.13 27.69
C VAL A 378 -8.00 -0.23 26.91
N TRP A 379 -7.83 0.37 25.74
CA TRP A 379 -6.70 0.15 24.85
C TRP A 379 -6.14 1.46 24.30
N VAL A 380 -4.82 1.50 24.16
CA VAL A 380 -4.07 2.64 23.61
C VAL A 380 -3.04 2.12 22.62
N ALA A 381 -3.01 2.74 21.44
CA ALA A 381 -2.01 2.47 20.41
C ALA A 381 -0.59 2.60 20.98
N ASP A 382 0.31 1.69 20.59
CA ASP A 382 1.58 1.50 21.30
C ASP A 382 2.42 2.78 21.42
N THR A 383 2.59 3.52 20.32
CA THR A 383 3.35 4.78 20.29
C THR A 383 2.72 5.92 21.10
N CYS A 384 1.45 5.77 21.49
CA CYS A 384 0.69 6.74 22.27
C CYS A 384 0.57 6.35 23.76
N ARG A 385 1.11 5.19 24.17
CA ARG A 385 1.12 4.75 25.56
C ARG A 385 1.92 5.71 26.44
N ARG A 386 1.55 5.76 27.73
CA ARG A 386 2.15 6.64 28.75
C ARG A 386 2.02 8.16 28.48
N ARG A 387 1.29 8.58 27.45
CA ARG A 387 1.00 9.99 27.13
C ARG A 387 -0.33 10.50 27.70
N GLY A 388 -0.91 9.78 28.67
CA GLY A 388 -2.19 10.15 29.31
C GLY A 388 -3.45 9.85 28.49
N VAL A 389 -3.34 9.14 27.35
CA VAL A 389 -4.51 8.78 26.52
C VAL A 389 -5.53 7.92 27.29
N GLY A 390 -5.07 6.87 27.97
CA GLY A 390 -5.95 6.03 28.79
C GLY A 390 -6.66 6.81 29.89
N ALA A 391 -5.92 7.68 30.60
CA ALA A 391 -6.49 8.54 31.64
C ALA A 391 -7.58 9.47 31.08
N ARG A 392 -7.38 10.06 29.89
CA ARG A 392 -8.40 10.90 29.23
C ARG A 392 -9.66 10.13 28.85
N LEU A 393 -9.52 8.87 28.43
CA LEU A 393 -10.68 8.03 28.11
C LEU A 393 -11.50 7.71 29.36
N VAL A 394 -10.84 7.35 30.46
CA VAL A 394 -11.52 7.06 31.73
C VAL A 394 -12.15 8.32 32.33
N GLN A 395 -11.47 9.47 32.23
CA GLN A 395 -12.05 10.75 32.62
C GLN A 395 -13.29 11.07 31.79
N ALA A 396 -13.26 10.88 30.47
CA ALA A 396 -14.41 11.13 29.63
C ALA A 396 -15.60 10.21 29.95
N LEU A 397 -15.34 8.96 30.35
CA LEU A 397 -16.37 8.06 30.85
C LEU A 397 -17.01 8.59 32.14
N ALA A 398 -16.18 9.06 33.08
CA ALA A 398 -16.64 9.63 34.34
C ALA A 398 -17.45 10.92 34.11
N ASP A 399 -16.98 11.82 33.24
CA ASP A 399 -17.65 13.06 32.87
C ASP A 399 -19.00 12.81 32.19
N ASP A 400 -19.07 11.82 31.28
CA ASP A 400 -20.30 11.43 30.57
C ASP A 400 -21.34 10.79 31.51
N PHE A 401 -20.89 10.06 32.53
CA PHE A 401 -21.77 9.51 33.57
C PHE A 401 -22.14 10.55 34.65
N GLY A 402 -21.28 11.55 34.89
CA GLY A 402 -21.45 12.55 35.94
C GLY A 402 -20.94 12.11 37.32
N CYS A 403 -19.85 11.32 37.39
CA CYS A 403 -19.22 10.90 38.64
C CYS A 403 -17.73 11.29 38.71
N ASP A 404 -17.12 11.10 39.87
CA ASP A 404 -15.66 11.24 40.00
C ASP A 404 -14.94 10.09 39.31
N VAL A 405 -13.71 10.35 38.83
CA VAL A 405 -12.91 9.32 38.14
C VAL A 405 -12.54 8.14 39.06
N ALA A 406 -12.49 8.37 40.38
CA ALA A 406 -12.26 7.35 41.40
C ALA A 406 -13.46 6.42 41.62
N ASP A 407 -14.65 6.83 41.16
CA ASP A 407 -15.90 6.07 41.24
C ASP A 407 -16.14 5.13 40.07
N VAL A 408 -15.32 5.24 39.01
CA VAL A 408 -15.35 4.33 37.87
C VAL A 408 -14.88 2.94 38.30
N SER A 409 -15.66 1.91 37.95
CA SER A 409 -15.29 0.52 38.24
C SER A 409 -14.61 -0.16 37.07
N TRP A 410 -13.92 -1.27 37.34
CA TRP A 410 -13.11 -2.01 36.37
C TRP A 410 -13.55 -3.46 36.30
N SER A 411 -13.67 -4.00 35.08
CA SER A 411 -13.84 -5.44 34.88
C SER A 411 -12.58 -6.19 35.30
N THR A 412 -12.78 -7.30 36.01
CA THR A 412 -11.70 -8.24 36.32
C THR A 412 -11.65 -9.36 35.26
N PRO A 413 -10.45 -9.89 34.95
CA PRO A 413 -9.13 -9.55 35.50
C PRO A 413 -8.53 -8.26 34.90
N ILE A 414 -7.83 -7.46 35.72
CA ILE A 414 -7.13 -6.24 35.27
C ILE A 414 -5.68 -6.55 34.89
N SER A 415 -5.28 -6.20 33.67
CA SER A 415 -3.89 -6.35 33.19
C SER A 415 -2.89 -5.50 33.99
N VAL A 416 -1.59 -5.82 33.95
CA VAL A 416 -0.53 -5.04 34.63
C VAL A 416 -0.54 -3.56 34.21
N ALA A 417 -0.73 -3.29 32.91
CA ALA A 417 -0.85 -1.93 32.40
C ALA A 417 -2.15 -1.24 32.89
N GLY A 418 -3.24 -1.99 32.99
CA GLY A 418 -4.50 -1.54 33.56
C GLY A 418 -4.36 -1.17 35.04
N GLN A 419 -3.68 -2.00 35.85
CA GLN A 419 -3.41 -1.73 37.26
C GLN A 419 -2.57 -0.46 37.43
N ALA A 420 -1.56 -0.25 36.59
CA ALA A 420 -0.74 0.96 36.62
C ALA A 420 -1.56 2.23 36.27
N LEU A 421 -2.52 2.11 35.34
CA LEU A 421 -3.46 3.19 35.01
C LEU A 421 -4.44 3.44 36.17
N ALA A 422 -5.04 2.38 36.70
CA ALA A 422 -5.98 2.39 37.83
C ALA A 422 -5.37 3.08 39.06
N ARG A 423 -4.16 2.65 39.50
CA ARG A 423 -3.42 3.28 40.62
C ARG A 423 -3.13 4.75 40.39
N ARG A 424 -2.89 5.16 39.14
CA ARG A 424 -2.61 6.56 38.81
C ARG A 424 -3.86 7.45 38.91
N LEU A 425 -5.03 6.88 38.61
CA LEU A 425 -6.32 7.60 38.65
C LEU A 425 -6.93 7.61 40.05
N SER A 426 -6.78 6.52 40.80
CA SER A 426 -7.27 6.37 42.16
C SER A 426 -6.22 5.64 43.00
N PRO A 427 -5.29 6.39 43.64
CA PRO A 427 -4.20 5.80 44.42
C PRO A 427 -4.65 4.98 45.63
N GLU A 428 -5.82 5.32 46.18
CA GLU A 428 -6.44 4.69 47.36
C GLU A 428 -7.24 3.43 47.03
N GLY A 429 -7.02 2.81 45.87
CA GLY A 429 -7.73 1.62 45.40
C GLY A 429 -8.75 1.91 44.30
N VAL A 430 -9.41 0.88 43.80
CA VAL A 430 -10.42 1.00 42.71
C VAL A 430 -11.62 0.11 42.97
N TRP A 431 -12.74 0.42 42.31
CA TRP A 431 -13.90 -0.47 42.30
C TRP A 431 -13.71 -1.56 41.24
N VAL A 432 -14.05 -2.81 41.57
CA VAL A 432 -13.97 -3.95 40.65
C VAL A 432 -15.27 -4.75 40.62
N SER A 433 -15.51 -5.43 39.49
CA SER A 433 -16.62 -6.36 39.29
C SER A 433 -16.28 -7.48 38.33
#